data_AF-A0A4Y3WG60-F1
#
_entry.id   AF-A0A4Y3WG60-F1
#
_cell.length_a   1.000
_cell.length_b   1.000
_cell.length_c   1.000
_cell.angle_alpha   90.00
_cell.angle_beta   90.00
_cell.angle_gamma   90.00
#
_symmetry.space_group_name_H-M   'P 1'
#
loop_
_entity.id
_entity.type
_entity.pdbx_description
1 polymer ?
#
loop_
_entity_poly.entity_id
_entity_poly.type
_entity_poly.pdbx_seq_one_letter_code
_entity_poly.pdbx_strand_id
1 'polypeptide(L)'
;MDLPFLAGPLPRAFRRRTVVVDPGGSRPYDGDEWADALVVVQRGRLDLQCRDGATRSLPEGAIVCLDHLALLALHNRGPDPTVLVAVSRRPDHHRRSVEPRIVDLAERPYLGIRRTCTLTTMGVVADRIPEVIGHLLAGGGQLRGAPFLRYLVLHADGSMEVQACVPTDDLHLAADGIVAGALPAGRYAVVLHRGHPDGLLEVTAGLLAWAARGGHGWDMTRAGDAEHWTARTEHFLTDPREQPDPHRWETELAFRLAGPPP
;
A
#
# COMPACT_ATOMS: atom_id res chain seq x y z
N MET A 1 15.73 13.10 -32.00
CA MET A 1 14.66 12.08 -32.12
C MET A 1 13.44 12.69 -31.46
N ASP A 2 12.37 12.99 -32.21
CA ASP A 2 11.21 13.63 -31.62
C ASP A 2 10.41 12.66 -30.76
N LEU A 3 10.30 13.00 -29.47
CA LEU A 3 9.53 12.26 -28.48
C LEU A 3 8.22 13.03 -28.25
N PRO A 4 7.10 12.70 -28.94
CA PRO A 4 5.93 13.57 -29.04
C PRO A 4 5.26 13.85 -27.68
N PHE A 5 5.43 12.96 -26.70
CA PHE A 5 4.96 13.12 -25.32
C PHE A 5 5.70 14.20 -24.50
N LEU A 6 6.87 14.67 -24.94
CA LEU A 6 7.57 15.79 -24.28
C LEU A 6 7.04 17.16 -24.72
N ALA A 7 6.70 17.31 -26.00
CA ALA A 7 6.19 18.56 -26.57
C ALA A 7 4.68 18.74 -26.40
N GLY A 8 3.90 17.65 -26.51
CA GLY A 8 2.44 17.68 -26.41
C GLY A 8 1.89 17.98 -25.00
N PRO A 9 0.57 18.16 -24.89
CA PRO A 9 -0.12 18.16 -23.60
C PRO A 9 -0.14 16.73 -23.02
N LEU A 10 0.32 16.57 -21.78
CA LEU A 10 0.23 15.28 -21.09
C LEU A 10 -1.22 14.94 -20.70
N PRO A 11 -1.58 13.65 -20.61
CA PRO A 11 -2.83 13.22 -19.97
C PRO A 11 -2.88 13.73 -18.52
N ARG A 12 -4.09 14.02 -18.01
CA ARG A 12 -4.31 14.54 -16.65
C ARG A 12 -3.68 13.69 -15.54
N ALA A 13 -3.45 12.41 -15.80
CA ALA A 13 -2.80 11.47 -14.89
C ALA A 13 -1.34 11.80 -14.55
N PHE A 14 -0.67 12.64 -15.34
CA PHE A 14 0.76 12.90 -15.21
C PHE A 14 1.09 14.35 -14.84
N ARG A 15 2.27 14.54 -14.26
CA ARG A 15 2.91 15.84 -14.00
C ARG A 15 4.21 15.92 -14.79
N ARG A 16 4.44 17.05 -15.47
CA ARG A 16 5.72 17.38 -16.13
C ARG A 16 6.50 18.33 -15.20
N ARG A 17 7.70 17.94 -14.77
CA ARG A 17 8.65 18.82 -14.07
C ARG A 17 9.86 19.03 -14.98
N THR A 18 10.15 20.28 -15.30
CA THR A 18 11.44 20.65 -15.89
C THR A 18 12.43 20.92 -14.75
N VAL A 19 13.61 20.33 -14.82
CA VAL A 19 14.72 20.60 -13.89
C VAL A 19 15.92 21.06 -14.73
N VAL A 20 16.53 22.18 -14.34
CA VAL A 20 17.74 22.70 -14.99
C VAL A 20 18.92 22.44 -14.06
N VAL A 21 20.06 22.04 -14.64
CA VAL A 21 21.35 21.98 -13.96
C VAL A 21 22.29 22.91 -14.71
N ASP A 22 22.71 24.00 -14.05
CA ASP A 22 23.54 25.05 -14.64
C ASP A 22 24.92 24.55 -15.09
N PRO A 23 25.66 25.28 -15.95
CA PRO A 23 27.01 24.91 -16.38
C PRO A 23 27.95 24.66 -15.20
N GLY A 24 28.64 23.51 -15.19
CA GLY A 24 29.47 23.07 -14.06
C GLY A 24 28.70 22.71 -12.78
N GLY A 25 27.36 22.78 -12.81
CA GLY A 25 26.49 22.60 -11.65
C GLY A 25 26.30 21.15 -11.21
N SER A 26 25.92 20.98 -9.95
CA SER A 26 25.58 19.69 -9.34
C SER A 26 24.32 19.80 -8.50
N ARG A 27 23.46 18.78 -8.57
CA ARG A 27 22.38 18.56 -7.60
C ARG A 27 22.66 17.27 -6.83
N PRO A 28 22.44 17.21 -5.50
CA PRO A 28 22.37 15.94 -4.79
C PRO A 28 21.22 15.09 -5.37
N TYR A 29 21.37 13.77 -5.33
CA TYR A 29 20.29 12.86 -5.67
C TYR A 29 19.43 12.57 -4.44
N ASP A 30 18.13 12.82 -4.58
CA ASP A 30 17.08 12.49 -3.62
C ASP A 30 16.11 11.51 -4.28
N GLY A 31 15.95 10.31 -3.71
CA GLY A 31 15.07 9.28 -4.27
C GLY A 31 13.61 9.74 -4.35
N ASP A 32 13.14 10.49 -3.36
CA ASP A 32 11.75 10.95 -3.29
C ASP A 32 11.47 12.06 -4.31
N GLU A 33 12.50 12.80 -4.76
CA GLU A 33 12.38 13.73 -5.89
C GLU A 33 12.07 13.00 -7.21
N TRP A 34 12.62 11.79 -7.41
CA TRP A 34 12.59 11.06 -8.69
C TRP A 34 11.77 9.77 -8.69
N ALA A 35 11.11 9.43 -7.58
CA ALA A 35 10.14 8.35 -7.49
C ALA A 35 9.06 8.45 -8.59
N ASP A 36 8.80 7.32 -9.26
CA ASP A 36 7.88 7.20 -10.40
C ASP A 36 8.22 8.12 -11.61
N ALA A 37 9.42 8.69 -11.70
CA ALA A 37 9.79 9.62 -12.76
C ALA A 37 10.54 8.96 -13.92
N LEU A 38 9.90 8.94 -15.10
CA LEU A 38 10.60 8.79 -16.37
C LEU A 38 11.24 10.14 -16.72
N VAL A 39 12.57 10.16 -16.84
CA VAL A 39 13.36 11.37 -17.05
C VAL A 39 13.98 11.35 -18.44
N VAL A 40 13.90 12.47 -19.15
CA VAL A 40 14.59 12.67 -20.44
C VAL A 40 15.54 13.84 -20.34
N VAL A 41 16.76 13.66 -20.85
CA VAL A 41 17.71 14.77 -21.10
C VAL A 41 17.21 15.53 -22.32
N GLN A 42 16.42 16.59 -22.12
CA GLN A 42 15.84 17.39 -23.20
C GLN A 42 16.88 18.27 -23.90
N ARG A 43 17.88 18.77 -23.16
CA ARG A 43 19.03 19.52 -23.70
C ARG A 43 20.30 19.20 -22.92
N GLY A 44 21.44 19.11 -23.60
CA GLY A 44 22.76 19.01 -22.97
C GLY A 44 23.18 17.57 -22.61
N ARG A 45 23.94 17.40 -21.52
CA ARG A 45 24.45 16.09 -21.07
C ARG A 45 24.43 15.99 -19.55
N LEU A 46 23.78 14.95 -19.05
CA LEU A 46 23.73 14.66 -17.61
C LEU A 46 24.75 13.59 -17.23
N ASP A 47 25.63 13.88 -16.29
CA ASP A 47 26.56 12.91 -15.72
C ASP A 47 26.04 12.43 -14.35
N LEU A 48 25.53 11.19 -14.31
CA LEU A 48 25.08 10.54 -13.09
C LEU A 48 26.30 10.05 -12.28
N GLN A 49 26.40 10.42 -11.00
CA GLN A 49 27.40 9.88 -10.08
C GLN A 49 26.76 8.80 -9.20
N CYS A 50 27.23 7.56 -9.31
CA CYS A 50 26.81 6.42 -8.50
C CYS A 50 27.54 6.37 -7.15
N ARG A 51 26.95 5.67 -6.16
CA ARG A 51 27.53 5.45 -4.81
C ARG A 51 28.75 4.53 -4.80
N ASP A 52 28.93 3.72 -5.83
CA ASP A 52 30.14 2.91 -6.09
C ASP A 52 31.30 3.74 -6.68
N GLY A 53 31.10 5.04 -6.92
CA GLY A 53 32.06 5.94 -7.54
C GLY A 53 32.04 5.96 -9.08
N ALA A 54 31.27 5.09 -9.73
CA ALA A 54 31.11 5.12 -11.18
C ALA A 54 30.39 6.40 -11.63
N THR A 55 30.76 6.92 -12.80
CA THR A 55 30.03 8.00 -13.49
C THR A 55 29.41 7.47 -14.78
N ARG A 56 28.14 7.77 -15.05
CA ARG A 56 27.45 7.41 -16.29
C ARG A 56 26.92 8.67 -16.98
N SER A 57 27.42 8.97 -18.18
CA SER A 57 26.97 10.09 -19.00
C SER A 57 25.75 9.72 -19.84
N LEU A 58 24.70 10.55 -19.77
CA LEU A 58 23.49 10.48 -20.57
C LEU A 58 23.48 11.65 -21.58
N PRO A 59 23.53 11.38 -22.90
CA PRO A 59 23.46 12.41 -23.93
C PRO A 59 22.04 12.99 -24.07
N GLU A 60 21.93 14.08 -24.83
CA GLU A 60 20.65 14.65 -25.24
C GLU A 60 19.75 13.61 -25.93
N GLY A 61 18.47 13.61 -25.60
CA GLY A 61 17.49 12.61 -26.03
C GLY A 61 17.52 11.29 -25.26
N ALA A 62 18.46 11.07 -24.34
CA ALA A 62 18.47 9.87 -23.50
C ALA A 62 17.28 9.85 -22.53
N ILE A 63 16.59 8.71 -22.50
CA ILE A 63 15.48 8.41 -21.58
C ILE A 63 16.00 7.47 -20.49
N VAL A 64 15.71 7.76 -19.22
CA VAL A 64 16.14 6.98 -18.07
C VAL A 64 15.04 6.99 -16.99
N CYS A 65 14.87 5.88 -16.27
CA CYS A 65 14.22 5.93 -14.96
C CYS A 65 15.31 6.21 -13.91
N LEU A 66 15.20 7.30 -13.16
CA LEU A 66 16.14 7.58 -12.06
C LEU A 66 15.74 6.90 -10.76
N ASP A 67 14.51 6.38 -10.67
CA ASP A 67 14.00 5.69 -9.50
C ASP A 67 14.83 4.44 -9.14
N HIS A 68 14.92 4.17 -7.83
CA HIS A 68 15.68 3.07 -7.22
C HIS A 68 17.19 3.02 -7.55
N LEU A 69 17.75 4.01 -8.27
CA LEU A 69 19.18 4.06 -8.57
C LEU A 69 20.00 4.50 -7.34
N ALA A 70 21.09 3.79 -7.07
CA ALA A 70 22.03 4.10 -5.99
C ALA A 70 22.97 5.27 -6.34
N LEU A 71 22.40 6.45 -6.59
CA LEU A 71 23.14 7.67 -6.94
C LEU A 71 23.55 8.49 -5.71
N LEU A 72 24.52 9.39 -5.94
CA LEU A 72 24.95 10.47 -5.04
C LEU A 72 24.49 11.83 -5.56
N ALA A 73 24.68 12.08 -6.85
CA ALA A 73 24.47 13.40 -7.45
C ALA A 73 24.24 13.32 -8.98
N LEU A 74 23.57 14.36 -9.48
CA LEU A 74 23.34 14.64 -10.89
C LEU A 74 24.21 15.85 -11.28
N HIS A 75 25.16 15.68 -12.22
CA HIS A 75 26.10 16.73 -12.60
C HIS A 75 25.88 17.19 -14.04
N ASN A 76 26.07 18.50 -14.27
CA ASN A 76 26.29 19.05 -15.60
C ASN A 76 27.75 19.47 -15.73
N ARG A 77 28.55 18.71 -16.48
CA ARG A 77 29.96 19.04 -16.77
C ARG A 77 30.14 19.81 -18.09
N GLY A 78 29.04 20.23 -18.73
CA GLY A 78 29.05 21.02 -19.95
C GLY A 78 29.11 22.54 -19.71
N PRO A 79 29.42 23.33 -20.76
CA PRO A 79 29.39 24.80 -20.72
C PRO A 79 27.98 25.38 -20.87
N ASP A 80 27.01 24.60 -21.34
CA ASP A 80 25.61 24.94 -21.49
C ASP A 80 24.75 24.36 -20.35
N PRO A 81 23.62 24.98 -19.97
CA PRO A 81 22.68 24.39 -19.01
C PRO A 81 22.09 23.08 -19.54
N THR A 82 22.15 22.03 -18.72
CA THR A 82 21.50 20.74 -19.02
C THR A 82 20.06 20.78 -18.51
N VAL A 83 19.11 20.46 -19.40
CA VAL A 83 17.67 20.53 -19.12
C VAL A 83 17.09 19.12 -19.11
N LEU A 84 16.50 18.76 -17.97
CA LEU A 84 15.82 17.49 -17.76
C LEU A 84 14.31 17.70 -17.73
N VAL A 85 13.57 16.80 -18.37
CA VAL A 85 12.12 16.71 -18.24
C VAL A 85 11.77 15.40 -17.54
N ALA A 86 11.29 15.50 -16.31
CA ALA A 86 10.66 14.39 -15.60
C ALA A 86 9.15 14.35 -15.92
N VAL A 87 8.66 13.15 -16.21
CA VAL A 87 7.23 12.83 -16.24
C VAL A 87 6.97 11.73 -15.24
N SER A 88 6.13 12.01 -14.23
CA SER A 88 5.65 11.03 -13.25
C SER A 88 4.13 11.13 -13.12
N ARG A 89 3.50 10.12 -12.50
CA ARG A 89 2.06 10.19 -12.18
C ARG A 89 1.79 11.32 -11.20
N ARG A 90 0.60 11.92 -11.23
CA ARG A 90 0.14 12.79 -10.14
C ARG A 90 -0.24 11.93 -8.94
N PRO A 91 0.08 12.34 -7.69
CA PRO A 91 -0.43 11.65 -6.50
C PRO A 91 -1.96 11.52 -6.58
N ASP A 92 -2.62 12.63 -6.90
CA ASP A 92 -4.07 12.79 -7.05
C ASP A 92 -4.73 11.95 -8.18
N HIS A 93 -3.96 11.26 -9.02
CA HIS A 93 -4.50 10.39 -10.07
C HIS A 93 -4.28 8.89 -9.79
N HIS A 94 -3.72 8.52 -8.64
CA HIS A 94 -4.17 7.28 -8.02
C HIS A 94 -5.47 7.56 -7.26
N ARG A 95 -6.54 6.92 -7.74
CA ARG A 95 -7.77 6.58 -6.99
C ARG A 95 -8.07 7.50 -5.78
N ARG A 96 -8.80 8.63 -6.01
CA ARG A 96 -9.33 9.62 -5.02
C ARG A 96 -9.02 9.20 -3.58
N SER A 97 -8.12 9.91 -2.89
CA SER A 97 -7.83 9.63 -1.48
C SER A 97 -9.13 9.70 -0.65
N VAL A 98 -9.69 8.53 -0.34
CA VAL A 98 -10.84 8.41 0.55
C VAL A 98 -10.31 8.68 1.95
N GLU A 99 -10.63 9.86 2.50
CA GLU A 99 -10.25 10.18 3.87
C GLU A 99 -10.82 9.11 4.82
N PRO A 100 -10.02 8.56 5.76
CA PRO A 100 -10.50 7.57 6.70
C PRO A 100 -11.69 8.11 7.50
N ARG A 101 -12.80 7.37 7.47
CA ARG A 101 -13.99 7.69 8.25
C ARG A 101 -13.88 6.98 9.60
N ILE A 102 -14.09 7.73 10.68
CA ILE A 102 -14.28 7.12 12.00
C ILE A 102 -15.73 6.62 12.06
N VAL A 103 -15.92 5.35 12.42
CA VAL A 103 -17.23 4.72 12.61
C VAL A 103 -17.25 3.92 13.91
N ASP A 104 -18.37 4.00 14.62
CA ASP A 104 -18.63 3.14 15.77
C ASP A 104 -19.23 1.82 15.29
N LEU A 105 -18.57 0.71 15.63
CA LEU A 105 -18.99 -0.64 15.28
C LEU A 105 -19.39 -1.39 16.55
N ALA A 106 -20.46 -2.18 16.47
CA ALA A 106 -20.76 -3.20 17.47
C ALA A 106 -19.72 -4.32 17.44
N GLU A 107 -19.76 -5.20 18.45
CA GLU A 107 -18.97 -6.43 18.42
C GLU A 107 -19.44 -7.33 17.26
N ARG A 108 -18.49 -7.91 16.52
CA ARG A 108 -18.77 -8.77 15.34
C ARG A 108 -18.12 -10.13 15.53
N PRO A 109 -18.90 -11.20 15.83
CA PRO A 109 -18.37 -12.54 15.97
C PRO A 109 -17.94 -13.16 14.62
N TYR A 110 -17.01 -14.10 14.65
CA TYR A 110 -16.48 -14.77 13.46
C TYR A 110 -15.90 -16.17 13.78
N LEU A 111 -15.80 -17.00 12.74
CA LEU A 111 -14.93 -18.17 12.69
C LEU A 111 -13.70 -17.87 11.83
N GLY A 112 -12.54 -18.45 12.14
CA GLY A 112 -11.33 -18.24 11.34
C GLY A 112 -10.17 -19.20 11.58
N ILE A 113 -9.23 -19.21 10.64
CA ILE A 113 -8.02 -20.05 10.65
C ILE A 113 -6.79 -19.16 10.79
N ARG A 114 -5.95 -19.39 11.82
CA ARG A 114 -4.70 -18.66 12.07
C ARG A 114 -3.51 -19.30 11.37
N ARG A 115 -2.63 -18.49 10.79
CA ARG A 115 -1.32 -18.89 10.24
C ARG A 115 -0.29 -17.79 10.50
N THR A 116 0.99 -18.17 10.49
CA THR A 116 2.11 -17.24 10.43
C THR A 116 2.57 -17.10 8.99
N CYS A 117 2.79 -15.88 8.52
CA CYS A 117 3.19 -15.59 7.13
C CYS A 117 4.01 -14.30 7.03
N THR A 118 4.49 -14.00 5.83
CA THR A 118 5.07 -12.71 5.41
C THR A 118 4.17 -12.10 4.33
N LEU A 119 4.40 -10.84 3.95
CA LEU A 119 3.69 -10.22 2.81
C LEU A 119 3.84 -11.04 1.52
N THR A 120 5.02 -11.62 1.28
CA THR A 120 5.32 -12.48 0.12
C THR A 120 4.72 -13.88 0.19
N THR A 121 4.17 -14.30 1.33
CA THR A 121 3.56 -15.64 1.53
C THR A 121 2.09 -15.58 1.95
N MET A 122 1.44 -14.42 1.84
CA MET A 122 0.07 -14.17 2.32
C MET A 122 -1.00 -15.18 1.81
N GLY A 123 -0.77 -15.84 0.67
CA GLY A 123 -1.63 -16.93 0.18
C GLY A 123 -1.86 -18.05 1.20
N VAL A 124 -0.86 -18.38 2.03
CA VAL A 124 -1.00 -19.47 3.04
C VAL A 124 -2.09 -19.22 4.07
N VAL A 125 -2.50 -17.95 4.26
CA VAL A 125 -3.66 -17.58 5.08
C VAL A 125 -4.86 -17.20 4.20
N ALA A 126 -4.69 -16.38 3.16
CA ALA A 126 -5.80 -15.93 2.32
C ALA A 126 -6.59 -17.08 1.67
N ASP A 127 -5.87 -18.12 1.20
CA ASP A 127 -6.47 -19.31 0.57
C ASP A 127 -7.24 -20.19 1.58
N ARG A 128 -7.28 -19.84 2.87
CA ARG A 128 -8.09 -20.50 3.90
C ARG A 128 -9.50 -19.91 4.03
N ILE A 129 -9.79 -18.75 3.42
CA ILE A 129 -11.14 -18.16 3.46
C ILE A 129 -12.20 -19.13 2.90
N PRO A 130 -12.01 -19.79 1.73
CA PRO A 130 -12.98 -20.78 1.22
C PRO A 130 -13.16 -22.00 2.13
N GLU A 131 -12.14 -22.38 2.91
CA GLU A 131 -12.18 -23.50 3.87
C GLU A 131 -13.12 -23.17 5.03
N VAL A 132 -13.00 -21.97 5.61
CA VAL A 132 -13.91 -21.49 6.68
C VAL A 132 -15.35 -21.31 6.16
N ILE A 133 -15.52 -20.78 4.94
CA ILE A 133 -16.85 -20.64 4.32
C ILE A 133 -17.49 -22.01 4.10
N GLY A 134 -16.74 -22.97 3.53
CA GLY A 134 -17.23 -24.33 3.28
C GLY A 134 -17.65 -25.05 4.55
N HIS A 135 -16.84 -24.95 5.60
CA HIS A 135 -17.14 -25.52 6.92
C HIS A 135 -18.39 -24.89 7.57
N LEU A 136 -18.47 -23.56 7.58
CA LEU A 136 -19.62 -22.81 8.12
C LEU A 136 -20.93 -23.21 7.45
N LEU A 137 -20.94 -23.25 6.10
CA LEU A 137 -22.13 -23.61 5.33
C LEU A 137 -22.48 -25.10 5.44
N ALA A 138 -21.50 -25.99 5.56
CA ALA A 138 -21.74 -27.42 5.81
C ALA A 138 -22.34 -27.68 7.20
N GLY A 139 -22.00 -26.85 8.19
CA GLY A 139 -22.65 -26.82 9.51
C GLY A 139 -24.03 -26.16 9.53
N GLY A 140 -24.49 -25.58 8.42
CA GLY A 140 -25.78 -24.88 8.31
C GLY A 140 -25.79 -23.43 8.84
N GLY A 141 -24.62 -22.88 9.20
CA GLY A 141 -24.49 -21.51 9.68
C GLY A 141 -24.46 -20.46 8.56
N GLN A 142 -24.52 -19.18 8.94
CA GLN A 142 -24.70 -18.06 8.01
C GLN A 142 -23.54 -17.06 8.04
N LEU A 143 -23.17 -16.56 6.85
CA LEU A 143 -22.26 -15.43 6.71
C LEU A 143 -23.00 -14.12 7.05
N ARG A 144 -22.37 -13.25 7.84
CA ARG A 144 -22.94 -12.00 8.36
C ARG A 144 -22.25 -10.75 7.81
N GLY A 145 -21.43 -10.92 6.77
CA GLY A 145 -20.71 -9.85 6.09
C GLY A 145 -19.57 -10.38 5.23
N ALA A 146 -18.76 -9.47 4.68
CA ALA A 146 -17.58 -9.80 3.91
C ALA A 146 -16.53 -10.58 4.72
N PRO A 147 -15.98 -11.69 4.18
CA PRO A 147 -14.79 -12.34 4.73
C PRO A 147 -13.61 -11.37 4.82
N PHE A 148 -12.67 -11.66 5.72
CA PHE A 148 -11.59 -10.72 6.03
C PHE A 148 -10.29 -11.41 6.47
N LEU A 149 -9.16 -10.72 6.28
CA LEU A 149 -7.95 -10.99 7.05
C LEU A 149 -7.98 -10.18 8.35
N ARG A 150 -7.58 -10.79 9.47
CA ARG A 150 -7.27 -10.12 10.74
C ARG A 150 -5.79 -10.27 11.05
N TYR A 151 -5.07 -9.15 11.09
CA TYR A 151 -3.70 -9.10 11.59
C TYR A 151 -3.74 -9.05 13.11
N LEU A 152 -3.04 -9.98 13.78
CA LEU A 152 -3.02 -10.08 15.24
C LEU A 152 -1.67 -9.64 15.80
N VAL A 153 -0.57 -10.08 15.18
CA VAL A 153 0.79 -9.72 15.56
C VAL A 153 1.59 -9.38 14.30
N LEU A 154 2.38 -8.31 14.35
CA LEU A 154 3.33 -7.92 13.30
C LEU A 154 4.73 -7.81 13.91
N HIS A 155 5.72 -8.47 13.34
CA HIS A 155 7.09 -8.49 13.85
C HIS A 155 8.01 -7.63 12.98
N ALA A 156 9.05 -7.05 13.58
CA ALA A 156 10.02 -6.20 12.87
C ALA A 156 10.83 -6.92 11.76
N ASP A 157 10.87 -8.26 11.76
CA ASP A 157 11.47 -9.09 10.70
C ASP A 157 10.56 -9.27 9.47
N GLY A 158 9.34 -8.74 9.50
CA GLY A 158 8.34 -8.87 8.43
C GLY A 158 7.49 -10.15 8.50
N SER A 159 7.68 -10.98 9.54
CA SER A 159 6.72 -12.04 9.87
C SER A 159 5.48 -11.48 10.57
N MET A 160 4.35 -12.16 10.40
CA MET A 160 3.05 -11.72 10.87
C MET A 160 2.20 -12.91 11.28
N GLU A 161 1.41 -12.76 12.34
CA GLU A 161 0.33 -13.67 12.68
C GLU A 161 -1.00 -13.13 12.16
N VAL A 162 -1.63 -13.88 11.26
CA VAL A 162 -2.84 -13.47 10.54
C VAL A 162 -3.90 -14.58 10.65
N GLN A 163 -5.17 -14.18 10.75
CA GLN A 163 -6.30 -15.07 10.58
C GLN A 163 -7.06 -14.77 9.29
N ALA A 164 -7.47 -15.81 8.57
CA ALA A 164 -8.53 -15.75 7.58
C ALA A 164 -9.87 -15.98 8.28
N CYS A 165 -10.80 -15.05 8.14
CA CYS A 165 -12.01 -14.96 8.97
C CYS A 165 -13.28 -14.82 8.14
N VAL A 166 -14.38 -15.34 8.68
CA VAL A 166 -15.73 -15.23 8.12
C VAL A 166 -16.67 -14.72 9.22
N PRO A 167 -17.31 -13.55 9.07
CA PRO A 167 -18.26 -13.04 10.07
C PRO A 167 -19.46 -13.98 10.20
N THR A 168 -19.77 -14.43 11.41
CA THR A 168 -20.91 -15.32 11.68
C THR A 168 -21.27 -15.30 13.15
N ASP A 169 -22.56 -15.39 13.47
CA ASP A 169 -23.06 -15.55 14.84
C ASP A 169 -22.99 -17.03 15.29
N ASP A 170 -22.76 -17.97 14.36
CA ASP A 170 -22.78 -19.43 14.56
C ASP A 170 -21.47 -19.98 15.17
N LEU A 171 -20.96 -19.34 16.23
CA LEU A 171 -19.69 -19.70 16.88
C LEU A 171 -19.63 -21.16 17.39
N HIS A 172 -20.78 -21.79 17.58
CA HIS A 172 -20.91 -23.20 17.95
C HIS A 172 -20.38 -24.18 16.88
N LEU A 173 -20.14 -23.69 15.64
CA LEU A 173 -19.53 -24.43 14.55
C LEU A 173 -17.99 -24.32 14.53
N ALA A 174 -17.35 -23.76 15.57
CA ALA A 174 -15.91 -23.87 15.74
C ALA A 174 -15.45 -25.34 15.83
N ALA A 175 -14.26 -25.64 15.31
CA ALA A 175 -13.75 -27.00 15.14
C ALA A 175 -12.21 -27.02 15.29
N ASP A 176 -11.59 -28.20 15.17
CA ASP A 176 -10.13 -28.26 15.12
C ASP A 176 -9.59 -27.43 13.94
N GLY A 177 -8.54 -26.65 14.19
CA GLY A 177 -8.01 -25.64 13.26
C GLY A 177 -8.87 -24.37 13.03
N ILE A 178 -10.18 -24.40 13.29
CA ILE A 178 -11.14 -23.30 13.03
C ILE A 178 -11.62 -22.69 14.37
N VAL A 179 -11.04 -21.56 14.75
CA VAL A 179 -11.33 -20.90 16.04
C VAL A 179 -12.49 -19.92 15.94
N ALA A 180 -13.32 -19.87 16.97
CA ALA A 180 -14.26 -18.78 17.22
C ALA A 180 -13.53 -17.55 17.79
N GLY A 181 -14.05 -16.35 17.49
CA GLY A 181 -13.60 -15.11 18.07
C GLY A 181 -14.56 -13.95 17.79
N ALA A 182 -14.19 -12.75 18.26
CA ALA A 182 -14.92 -11.52 17.99
C ALA A 182 -13.98 -10.35 17.62
N LEU A 183 -14.44 -9.48 16.73
CA LEU A 183 -13.90 -8.12 16.58
C LEU A 183 -14.63 -7.24 17.60
N PRO A 184 -13.94 -6.67 18.61
CA PRO A 184 -14.59 -6.00 19.73
C PRO A 184 -15.26 -4.68 19.32
N ALA A 185 -16.33 -4.30 20.01
CA ALA A 185 -17.06 -3.05 19.78
C ALA A 185 -16.19 -1.79 19.96
N GLY A 186 -16.57 -0.68 19.34
CA GLY A 186 -15.96 0.64 19.52
C GLY A 186 -15.63 1.35 18.21
N ARG A 187 -14.75 2.35 18.29
CA ARG A 187 -14.39 3.21 17.14
C ARG A 187 -13.35 2.55 16.24
N TYR A 188 -13.62 2.52 14.95
CA TYR A 188 -12.70 2.08 13.90
C TYR A 188 -12.43 3.22 12.92
N ALA A 189 -11.18 3.39 12.51
CA ALA A 189 -10.84 4.17 11.32
C ALA A 189 -10.96 3.26 10.09
N VAL A 190 -11.79 3.68 9.13
CA VAL A 190 -12.20 2.86 7.99
C VAL A 190 -11.93 3.56 6.66
N VAL A 191 -11.26 2.86 5.74
CA VAL A 191 -10.95 3.35 4.38
C VAL A 191 -11.15 2.25 3.33
N LEU A 192 -11.72 2.64 2.18
CA LEU A 192 -12.06 1.75 1.07
C LEU A 192 -11.04 1.90 -0.08
N HIS A 193 -10.35 0.82 -0.48
CA HIS A 193 -9.55 0.77 -1.72
C HIS A 193 -10.31 -0.01 -2.80
N ARG A 194 -10.56 0.61 -3.97
CA ARG A 194 -11.18 0.01 -5.17
C ARG A 194 -10.17 -0.28 -6.30
N GLY A 195 -9.68 -1.50 -6.45
CA GLY A 195 -8.53 -1.84 -7.31
C GLY A 195 -7.53 -2.81 -6.66
N HIS A 196 -6.37 -2.98 -7.32
CA HIS A 196 -5.45 -4.11 -7.09
C HIS A 196 -4.95 -4.22 -5.63
N PRO A 197 -4.86 -5.45 -5.06
CA PRO A 197 -4.37 -5.68 -3.70
C PRO A 197 -2.99 -5.07 -3.39
N ASP A 198 -2.07 -5.03 -4.35
CA ASP A 198 -0.73 -4.43 -4.21
C ASP A 198 -0.78 -2.98 -3.68
N GLY A 199 -1.84 -2.24 -4.00
CA GLY A 199 -2.06 -0.88 -3.51
C GLY A 199 -2.56 -0.78 -2.05
N LEU A 200 -2.81 -1.90 -1.37
CA LEU A 200 -3.21 -1.93 0.05
C LEU A 200 -2.07 -1.54 0.99
N LEU A 201 -0.81 -1.76 0.58
CA LEU A 201 0.37 -1.31 1.34
C LEU A 201 0.43 0.23 1.41
N GLU A 202 0.19 0.91 0.28
CA GLU A 202 0.13 2.37 0.21
C GLU A 202 -1.04 2.94 1.04
N VAL A 203 -2.22 2.31 0.97
CA VAL A 203 -3.39 2.73 1.78
C VAL A 203 -3.17 2.50 3.26
N THR A 204 -2.53 1.40 3.63
CA THR A 204 -2.13 1.12 5.02
C THR A 204 -1.19 2.21 5.53
N ALA A 205 -0.15 2.57 4.76
CA ALA A 205 0.76 3.66 5.11
C ALA A 205 0.02 5.01 5.21
N GLY A 206 -0.89 5.30 4.28
CA GLY A 206 -1.73 6.50 4.28
C GLY A 206 -2.65 6.60 5.50
N LEU A 207 -3.28 5.48 5.91
CA LEU A 207 -4.14 5.38 7.10
C LEU A 207 -3.34 5.57 8.39
N LEU A 208 -2.19 4.91 8.52
CA LEU A 208 -1.28 5.08 9.66
C LEU A 208 -0.78 6.53 9.77
N ALA A 209 -0.39 7.15 8.64
CA ALA A 209 0.06 8.54 8.59
C ALA A 209 -1.06 9.56 8.83
N TRP A 210 -2.30 9.26 8.42
CA TRP A 210 -3.49 10.06 8.76
C TRP A 210 -3.72 10.07 10.27
N ALA A 211 -3.70 8.91 10.93
CA ALA A 211 -3.92 8.80 12.37
C ALA A 211 -2.84 9.55 13.16
N ALA A 212 -1.57 9.43 12.75
CA ALA A 212 -0.46 10.17 13.35
C ALA A 212 -0.63 11.70 13.23
N ARG A 213 -1.10 12.21 12.07
CA ARG A 213 -1.41 13.65 11.90
C ARG A 213 -2.63 14.12 12.69
N GLY A 214 -3.63 13.25 12.87
CA GLY A 214 -4.86 13.54 13.62
C GLY A 214 -4.75 13.37 15.13
N GLY A 215 -3.61 12.90 15.65
CA GLY A 215 -3.45 12.56 17.07
C GLY A 215 -4.26 11.32 17.49
N HIS A 216 -4.65 10.46 16.54
CA HIS A 216 -5.43 9.26 16.80
C HIS A 216 -4.51 8.11 17.20
N GLY A 217 -4.65 7.61 18.43
CA GLY A 217 -3.99 6.39 18.87
C GLY A 217 -4.65 5.15 18.28
N TRP A 218 -3.84 4.13 17.98
CA TRP A 218 -4.31 2.80 17.60
C TRP A 218 -4.53 1.95 18.85
N ASP A 219 -5.56 1.11 18.83
CA ASP A 219 -5.76 0.10 19.88
C ASP A 219 -4.88 -1.13 19.60
N MET A 220 -3.65 -1.00 20.08
CA MET A 220 -2.56 -1.96 19.95
C MET A 220 -1.53 -1.77 21.07
N THR A 221 -0.74 -2.79 21.35
CA THR A 221 0.41 -2.70 22.25
C THR A 221 1.69 -3.09 21.52
N ARG A 222 2.84 -2.65 22.04
CA ARG A 222 4.16 -3.11 21.57
C ARG A 222 4.87 -3.87 22.69
N ALA A 223 5.39 -5.04 22.36
CA ALA A 223 6.09 -5.93 23.28
C ALA A 223 7.40 -6.38 22.64
N GLY A 224 8.51 -5.73 23.00
CA GLY A 224 9.75 -5.81 22.22
C GLY A 224 9.51 -5.36 20.78
N ASP A 225 10.02 -6.13 19.82
CA ASP A 225 9.93 -5.85 18.38
C ASP A 225 8.65 -6.38 17.72
N ALA A 226 7.58 -6.58 18.50
CA ALA A 226 6.27 -7.06 18.05
C ALA A 226 5.14 -6.06 18.34
N GLU A 227 4.28 -5.82 17.35
CA GLU A 227 3.04 -5.07 17.47
C GLU A 227 1.85 -6.01 17.62
N HIS A 228 1.16 -5.97 18.77
CA HIS A 228 -0.05 -6.75 19.03
C HIS A 228 -1.28 -5.86 18.79
N TRP A 229 -2.06 -6.17 17.75
CA TRP A 229 -3.19 -5.34 17.31
C TRP A 229 -4.52 -5.90 17.83
N THR A 230 -5.26 -5.10 18.59
CA THR A 230 -6.57 -5.53 19.12
C THR A 230 -7.56 -5.78 17.99
N ALA A 231 -7.63 -4.91 16.98
CA ALA A 231 -8.24 -5.25 15.69
C ALA A 231 -7.67 -4.40 14.54
N ARG A 232 -7.10 -5.09 13.54
CA ARG A 232 -6.63 -4.56 12.27
C ARG A 232 -7.07 -5.51 11.17
N THR A 233 -8.02 -5.11 10.32
CA THR A 233 -8.61 -5.99 9.31
C THR A 233 -8.62 -5.43 7.90
N GLU A 234 -8.67 -6.34 6.92
CA GLU A 234 -8.97 -6.09 5.51
C GLU A 234 -10.18 -6.95 5.12
N HIS A 235 -11.33 -6.32 4.87
CA HIS A 235 -12.57 -6.98 4.46
C HIS A 235 -12.72 -6.98 2.93
N PHE A 236 -12.92 -8.16 2.33
CA PHE A 236 -13.03 -8.33 0.88
C PHE A 236 -14.49 -8.18 0.44
N LEU A 237 -14.86 -6.99 -0.04
CA LEU A 237 -16.23 -6.66 -0.43
C LEU A 237 -16.59 -7.17 -1.85
N THR A 238 -15.61 -7.65 -2.61
CA THR A 238 -15.79 -8.22 -3.95
C THR A 238 -15.33 -9.68 -3.97
N ASP A 239 -16.16 -10.57 -4.51
CA ASP A 239 -15.76 -11.96 -4.76
C ASP A 239 -14.91 -12.03 -6.04
N PRO A 240 -13.64 -12.51 -5.97
CA PRO A 240 -12.77 -12.62 -7.14
C PRO A 240 -13.27 -13.64 -8.19
N ARG A 241 -14.23 -14.50 -7.83
CA ARG A 241 -14.89 -15.45 -8.75
C ARG A 241 -15.98 -14.78 -9.60
N GLU A 242 -16.61 -13.73 -9.07
CA GLU A 242 -17.60 -12.93 -9.79
C GLU A 242 -16.96 -11.75 -10.53
N GLN A 243 -15.85 -11.22 -10.01
CA GLN A 243 -15.06 -10.17 -10.65
C GLN A 243 -13.62 -10.65 -10.87
N PRO A 244 -13.26 -11.12 -12.07
CA PRO A 244 -11.88 -11.58 -12.34
C PRO A 244 -10.87 -10.44 -12.55
N ASP A 245 -11.32 -9.18 -12.68
CA ASP A 245 -10.43 -8.01 -12.82
C ASP A 245 -10.08 -7.41 -11.44
N PRO A 246 -8.85 -7.58 -10.94
CA PRO A 246 -8.42 -7.02 -9.66
C PRO A 246 -8.40 -5.50 -9.62
N HIS A 247 -8.37 -4.79 -10.76
CA HIS A 247 -8.53 -3.34 -10.78
C HIS A 247 -9.97 -2.87 -10.49
N ARG A 248 -10.92 -3.80 -10.30
CA ARG A 248 -12.32 -3.53 -9.94
C ARG A 248 -12.73 -4.05 -8.56
N TRP A 249 -11.87 -4.78 -7.85
CA TRP A 249 -12.15 -5.29 -6.51
C TRP A 249 -12.32 -4.16 -5.49
N GLU A 250 -13.05 -4.40 -4.41
CA GLU A 250 -13.18 -3.48 -3.29
C GLU A 250 -12.78 -4.15 -1.97
N THR A 251 -11.81 -3.53 -1.28
CA THR A 251 -11.32 -3.96 0.04
C THR A 251 -11.45 -2.82 1.03
N GLU A 252 -12.09 -3.08 2.16
CA GLU A 252 -12.22 -2.12 3.27
C GLU A 252 -11.21 -2.44 4.37
N LEU A 253 -10.31 -1.49 4.67
CA LEU A 253 -9.43 -1.57 5.83
C LEU A 253 -10.19 -1.00 7.04
N ALA A 254 -10.24 -1.73 8.14
CA ALA A 254 -10.87 -1.28 9.39
C ALA A 254 -9.94 -1.53 10.60
N PHE A 255 -9.39 -0.46 11.15
CA PHE A 255 -8.40 -0.51 12.24
C PHE A 255 -8.99 0.14 13.51
N ARG A 256 -8.98 -0.55 14.66
CA ARG A 256 -9.58 -0.05 15.92
C ARG A 256 -8.75 1.08 16.52
N LEU A 257 -9.43 2.15 16.92
CA LEU A 257 -8.85 3.32 17.56
C LEU A 257 -8.84 3.15 19.08
N ALA A 258 -7.81 3.70 19.72
CA ALA A 258 -7.68 3.75 21.17
C ALA A 258 -8.72 4.69 21.82
N GLY A 259 -8.90 4.50 23.13
CA GLY A 259 -9.91 5.17 23.94
C GLY A 259 -11.03 4.20 24.37
N PRO A 260 -11.98 4.66 25.20
CA PRO A 260 -13.12 3.85 25.59
C PRO A 260 -14.03 3.55 24.38
N PRO A 261 -14.82 2.46 24.42
CA PRO A 261 -16.02 2.38 23.60
C PRO A 261 -17.00 3.51 23.97
N PRO A 262 -17.93 3.88 23.06
CA PRO A 262 -19.01 4.81 23.37
C PRO A 262 -19.99 4.25 24.43
#